data_AF-S2N582-F1
#
_entry.id   AF-S2N582-F1
#
_cell.length_a   1.000
_cell.length_b   1.000
_cell.length_c   1.000
_cell.angle_alpha   90.00
_cell.angle_beta   90.00
_cell.angle_gamma   90.00
#
_symmetry.space_group_name_H-M   'P 1'
#
loop_
_entity.id
_entity.type
_entity.pdbx_description
1 polymer ?
#
loop_
_entity_poly.entity_id
_entity_poly.type
_entity_poly.pdbx_seq_one_letter_code
_entity_poly.pdbx_strand_id
1 'polypeptide(L)'
;MAKGKYQEWQTPEKLALIEGWAQDGLTDEQIAHNIGIKRPTLYDWKKKYSDISDALKRGKEVVDQMVAGSLVKRALGMTITNTTYKMVPIRDDVLEAKRARWRNEHQIDHPEFTRKELVQASIENVPTYEKIPIMVNENELAPDTSAQIFWLKNRKPELFRDQAFKRLNEAQAEKVAEEVRKSKAEADITEAKASAYRTPEGQYGGLNKLLAAIDESIPKDDDVNDNPD
;
A
#
# COMPACT_ATOMS: atom_id res chain seq x y z
N MET A 1 -32.01 17.88 -11.40
CA MET A 1 -30.59 18.03 -10.98
C MET A 1 -29.97 16.65 -10.90
N ALA A 2 -28.86 16.41 -11.59
CA ALA A 2 -28.17 15.12 -11.50
C ALA A 2 -27.58 14.96 -10.09
N LYS A 3 -28.08 13.99 -9.31
CA LYS A 3 -27.47 13.63 -8.04
C LYS A 3 -26.08 13.08 -8.34
N GLY A 4 -25.05 13.59 -7.65
CA GLY A 4 -23.70 13.07 -7.83
C GLY A 4 -23.63 11.63 -7.33
N LYS A 5 -22.97 10.74 -8.08
CA LYS A 5 -22.83 9.30 -7.74
C LYS A 5 -22.41 9.07 -6.27
N TYR A 6 -21.63 9.98 -5.68
CA TYR A 6 -21.17 9.90 -4.28
C TYR A 6 -22.30 9.82 -3.24
N GLN A 7 -23.49 10.34 -3.54
CA GLN A 7 -24.64 10.30 -2.62
C GLN A 7 -25.19 8.87 -2.47
N GLU A 8 -25.15 8.09 -3.54
CA GLU A 8 -25.58 6.69 -3.54
C GLU A 8 -24.60 5.83 -2.74
N TRP A 9 -23.29 6.12 -2.86
CA TRP A 9 -22.22 5.37 -2.19
C TRP A 9 -22.00 5.72 -0.72
N GLN A 10 -22.81 6.63 -0.15
CA GLN A 10 -22.89 6.88 1.29
C GLN A 10 -24.03 6.11 1.97
N THR A 11 -24.85 5.37 1.20
CA THR A 11 -25.88 4.51 1.79
C THR A 11 -25.26 3.31 2.50
N PRO A 12 -25.84 2.81 3.60
CA PRO A 12 -25.30 1.67 4.35
C PRO A 12 -25.04 0.43 3.50
N GLU A 13 -25.92 0.14 2.53
CA GLU A 13 -25.77 -0.99 1.61
C GLU A 13 -24.55 -0.86 0.70
N LYS A 14 -24.30 0.34 0.18
CA LYS A 14 -23.15 0.60 -0.70
C LYS A 14 -21.85 0.70 0.07
N LEU A 15 -21.88 1.18 1.31
CA LEU A 15 -20.74 1.12 2.24
C LEU A 15 -20.38 -0.33 2.58
N ALA A 16 -21.38 -1.19 2.82
CA ALA A 16 -21.15 -2.62 3.03
C ALA A 16 -20.53 -3.31 1.80
N LEU A 17 -20.92 -2.92 0.59
CA LEU A 17 -20.28 -3.41 -0.65
C LEU A 17 -18.81 -2.97 -0.76
N ILE A 18 -18.51 -1.70 -0.45
CA ILE A 18 -17.13 -1.20 -0.44
C ILE A 18 -16.28 -1.93 0.60
N GLU A 19 -16.85 -2.14 1.79
CA GLU A 19 -16.20 -2.90 2.87
C GLU A 19 -15.94 -4.36 2.45
N GLY A 20 -16.92 -5.03 1.85
CA GLY A 20 -16.77 -6.39 1.33
C GLY A 20 -15.67 -6.49 0.27
N TRP A 21 -15.62 -5.56 -0.68
CA TRP A 21 -14.53 -5.53 -1.66
C TRP A 21 -13.15 -5.29 -1.03
N ALA A 22 -13.08 -4.45 -0.01
CA ALA A 22 -11.84 -4.25 0.74
C ALA A 22 -11.45 -5.50 1.53
N GLN A 23 -12.42 -6.24 2.07
CA GLN A 23 -12.22 -7.54 2.74
C GLN A 23 -11.76 -8.64 1.77
N ASP A 24 -12.20 -8.59 0.51
CA ASP A 24 -11.73 -9.51 -0.54
C ASP A 24 -10.31 -9.16 -1.04
N GLY A 25 -9.73 -8.05 -0.55
CA GLY A 25 -8.37 -7.63 -0.89
C GLY A 25 -8.24 -6.83 -2.19
N LEU A 26 -9.34 -6.28 -2.71
CA LEU A 26 -9.31 -5.48 -3.94
C LEU A 26 -8.52 -4.18 -3.74
N THR A 27 -7.81 -3.75 -4.79
CA THR A 27 -7.10 -2.46 -4.77
C THR A 27 -8.07 -1.29 -4.91
N ASP A 28 -7.65 -0.10 -4.47
CA ASP A 28 -8.45 1.12 -4.63
C ASP A 28 -8.80 1.40 -6.11
N GLU A 29 -7.98 0.94 -7.08
CA GLU A 29 -8.28 0.99 -8.52
C GLU A 29 -9.42 0.07 -8.92
N GLN A 30 -9.40 -1.19 -8.46
CA GLN A 30 -10.43 -2.18 -8.77
C GLN A 30 -11.77 -1.78 -8.14
N ILE A 31 -11.73 -1.26 -6.92
CA ILE A 31 -12.90 -0.71 -6.24
C ILE A 31 -13.46 0.48 -7.02
N ALA A 32 -12.59 1.41 -7.48
CA ALA A 32 -13.04 2.53 -8.31
C ALA A 32 -13.68 2.06 -9.63
N HIS A 33 -13.13 1.01 -10.25
CA HIS A 33 -13.68 0.40 -11.46
C HIS A 33 -15.07 -0.21 -11.20
N ASN A 34 -15.25 -0.96 -10.12
CA ASN A 34 -16.54 -1.57 -9.74
C ASN A 34 -17.61 -0.51 -9.43
N ILE A 35 -17.21 0.65 -8.90
CA ILE A 35 -18.09 1.81 -8.66
C ILE A 35 -18.42 2.55 -9.98
N GLY A 36 -17.62 2.36 -11.03
CA GLY A 36 -17.73 3.09 -12.28
C GLY A 36 -17.23 4.54 -12.20
N ILE A 37 -16.16 4.76 -11.43
CA ILE A 37 -15.45 6.04 -11.29
C ILE A 37 -13.94 5.86 -11.55
N LYS A 38 -13.22 6.96 -11.74
CA LYS A 38 -11.76 6.92 -11.87
C LYS A 38 -11.11 6.88 -10.48
N ARG A 39 -9.95 6.22 -10.35
CA ARG A 39 -9.16 6.15 -9.10
C ARG A 39 -8.99 7.51 -8.39
N PRO A 40 -8.65 8.64 -9.06
CA PRO A 40 -8.51 9.93 -8.38
C PRO A 40 -9.82 10.41 -7.73
N THR A 41 -10.96 10.13 -8.35
CA THR A 41 -12.28 10.45 -7.79
C THR A 41 -12.53 9.70 -6.49
N LEU A 42 -12.11 8.43 -6.41
CA LEU A 42 -12.19 7.68 -5.16
C LEU A 42 -11.29 8.28 -4.06
N TYR A 43 -10.11 8.80 -4.43
CA TYR A 43 -9.25 9.50 -3.47
C TYR A 43 -9.87 10.80 -2.94
N ASP A 44 -10.53 11.55 -3.80
CA ASP A 44 -11.26 12.74 -3.37
C ASP A 44 -12.44 12.38 -2.46
N TRP A 45 -13.14 11.27 -2.73
CA TRP A 45 -14.22 10.78 -1.88
C TRP A 45 -13.72 10.37 -0.51
N LYS A 46 -12.59 9.64 -0.43
CA LYS A 46 -11.97 9.26 0.85
C LYS A 46 -11.56 10.46 1.71
N LYS A 47 -11.21 11.59 1.09
CA LYS A 47 -10.88 12.84 1.81
C LYS A 47 -12.12 13.58 2.29
N LYS A 48 -13.19 13.58 1.48
CA LYS A 48 -14.40 14.38 1.72
C LYS A 48 -15.46 13.67 2.57
N TYR A 49 -15.51 12.34 2.52
CA TYR A 49 -16.54 11.53 3.18
C TYR A 49 -15.87 10.49 4.09
N SER A 50 -15.96 10.68 5.41
CA SER A 50 -15.36 9.78 6.41
C SER A 50 -15.92 8.37 6.32
N ASP A 51 -17.21 8.21 6.06
CA ASP A 51 -17.88 6.90 6.09
C ASP A 51 -17.31 5.93 5.04
N ILE A 52 -17.00 6.44 3.84
CA ILE A 52 -16.35 5.66 2.78
C ILE A 52 -14.93 5.28 3.17
N SER A 53 -14.20 6.21 3.79
CA SER A 53 -12.85 5.97 4.29
C SER A 53 -12.84 4.91 5.39
N ASP A 54 -13.79 4.97 6.30
CA ASP A 54 -13.87 4.06 7.44
C ASP A 54 -14.38 2.68 7.04
N ALA A 55 -15.30 2.57 6.07
CA ALA A 55 -15.67 1.29 5.46
C ALA A 55 -14.46 0.60 4.80
N LEU A 56 -13.64 1.35 4.05
CA LEU A 56 -12.42 0.81 3.44
C LEU A 56 -11.38 0.38 4.49
N LYS A 57 -11.22 1.13 5.59
CA LYS A 57 -10.29 0.77 6.67
C LYS A 57 -10.74 -0.49 7.41
N ARG A 58 -12.03 -0.59 7.77
CA ARG A 58 -12.58 -1.77 8.45
C ARG A 58 -12.42 -3.02 7.60
N GLY A 59 -12.73 -2.95 6.31
CA GLY A 59 -12.53 -4.08 5.39
C GLY A 59 -11.07 -4.52 5.28
N LYS A 60 -10.13 -3.56 5.19
CA LYS A 60 -8.67 -3.85 5.14
C LYS A 60 -8.14 -4.43 6.44
N GLU A 61 -8.64 -3.99 7.59
CA GLU A 61 -8.24 -4.53 8.89
C GLU A 61 -8.54 -6.02 8.98
N VAL A 62 -9.69 -6.49 8.47
CA VAL A 62 -10.02 -7.92 8.45
C VAL A 62 -9.00 -8.71 7.64
N VAL A 63 -8.61 -8.21 6.46
CA VAL A 63 -7.57 -8.84 5.62
C VAL A 63 -6.24 -8.86 6.34
N ASP A 64 -5.84 -7.73 6.95
CA ASP A 64 -4.59 -7.63 7.70
C ASP A 64 -4.57 -8.62 8.88
N GLN A 65 -5.70 -8.80 9.59
CA GLN A 65 -5.83 -9.81 10.65
C GLN A 65 -5.73 -11.24 10.11
N MET A 66 -6.34 -11.54 8.95
CA MET A 66 -6.25 -12.85 8.31
C MET A 66 -4.82 -13.17 7.83
N VAL A 67 -4.15 -12.19 7.23
CA VAL A 67 -2.74 -12.29 6.83
C VAL A 67 -1.87 -12.48 8.05
N ALA A 68 -2.09 -11.71 9.13
CA ALA A 68 -1.39 -11.88 10.40
C ALA A 68 -1.59 -13.28 10.98
N GLY A 69 -2.82 -13.79 11.01
CA GLY A 69 -3.11 -15.13 11.50
C GLY A 69 -2.46 -16.23 10.66
N SER A 70 -2.45 -16.07 9.34
CA SER A 70 -1.78 -16.99 8.41
C SER A 70 -0.25 -16.94 8.57
N LEU A 71 0.30 -15.74 8.76
CA LEU A 71 1.72 -15.53 9.01
C LEU A 71 2.14 -16.15 10.36
N VAL A 72 1.30 -16.05 11.39
CA VAL A 72 1.52 -16.72 12.68
C VAL A 72 1.51 -18.24 12.52
N LYS A 73 0.54 -18.82 11.79
CA LYS A 73 0.52 -20.26 11.48
C LYS A 73 1.80 -20.69 10.77
N ARG A 74 2.27 -19.89 9.80
CA ARG A 74 3.52 -20.15 9.08
C ARG A 74 4.74 -19.97 9.97
N ALA A 75 4.73 -18.99 10.87
CA ALA A 75 5.80 -18.72 11.84
C ALA A 75 5.90 -19.79 12.93
N LEU A 76 4.81 -20.47 13.29
CA LEU A 76 4.78 -21.57 14.27
C LEU A 76 5.03 -22.95 13.65
N GLY A 77 4.94 -23.06 12.33
CA GLY A 77 4.89 -24.33 11.62
C GLY A 77 3.46 -24.86 11.54
N MET A 78 3.15 -25.56 10.46
CA MET A 78 1.81 -26.13 10.24
C MET A 78 1.88 -27.49 9.56
N THR A 79 1.00 -28.40 9.94
CA THR A 79 0.84 -29.70 9.28
C THR A 79 -0.14 -29.56 8.12
N ILE A 80 0.29 -29.91 6.90
CA ILE A 80 -0.58 -30.01 5.73
C ILE A 80 -0.84 -31.49 5.45
N THR A 81 -2.10 -31.90 5.55
CA THR A 81 -2.57 -33.21 5.11
C THR A 81 -2.80 -33.18 3.60
N ASN A 82 -1.96 -33.88 2.84
CA ASN A 82 -2.16 -34.08 1.41
C ASN A 82 -2.79 -35.45 1.16
N THR A 83 -4.03 -35.46 0.68
CA THR A 83 -4.73 -36.70 0.31
C THR A 83 -4.54 -36.97 -1.17
N THR A 84 -3.90 -38.09 -1.49
CA THR A 84 -3.74 -38.54 -2.87
C THR A 84 -4.89 -39.49 -3.22
N TYR A 85 -5.57 -39.22 -4.34
CA TYR A 85 -6.68 -40.01 -4.83
C TYR A 85 -6.24 -40.94 -5.96
N LYS A 86 -6.76 -42.15 -5.98
CA LYS A 86 -6.66 -43.07 -7.12
C LYS A 86 -8.05 -43.28 -7.70
N MET A 87 -8.16 -43.23 -9.02
CA MET A 87 -9.37 -43.64 -9.73
C MET A 87 -9.38 -45.16 -9.80
N VAL A 88 -10.39 -45.77 -9.19
CA VAL A 88 -10.57 -47.22 -9.18
C VAL A 88 -11.89 -47.53 -9.89
N PRO A 89 -11.91 -48.49 -10.83
CA PRO A 89 -13.16 -48.86 -11.50
C PRO A 89 -14.14 -49.42 -10.46
N ILE A 90 -15.38 -48.94 -10.53
CA ILE A 90 -16.47 -49.45 -9.71
C ILE A 90 -16.80 -50.85 -10.22
N ARG A 91 -17.04 -51.78 -9.30
CA ARG A 91 -17.51 -53.11 -9.66
C ARG A 91 -18.84 -53.04 -10.41
N ASP A 92 -19.02 -53.91 -11.40
CA ASP A 92 -20.16 -53.86 -12.32
C ASP A 92 -21.52 -53.96 -11.60
N ASP A 93 -21.62 -54.82 -10.59
CA ASP A 93 -22.81 -54.98 -9.74
C ASP A 93 -23.22 -53.68 -9.02
N VAL A 94 -22.23 -52.98 -8.46
CA VAL A 94 -22.43 -51.70 -7.77
C VAL A 94 -22.74 -50.57 -8.77
N LEU A 95 -22.09 -50.58 -9.94
CA LEU A 95 -22.31 -49.60 -10.99
C LEU A 95 -23.73 -49.68 -11.55
N GLU A 96 -24.22 -50.89 -11.82
CA GLU A 96 -25.60 -51.12 -12.25
C GLU A 96 -26.61 -50.68 -11.18
N ALA A 97 -26.35 -50.96 -9.91
CA ALA A 97 -27.20 -50.51 -8.81
C ALA A 97 -27.21 -48.96 -8.68
N LYS A 98 -26.08 -48.27 -8.89
CA LYS A 98 -26.02 -46.80 -8.93
C LYS A 98 -26.82 -46.24 -10.12
N ARG A 99 -26.67 -46.83 -11.32
CA ARG A 99 -27.45 -46.45 -12.52
C ARG A 99 -28.94 -46.70 -12.38
N ALA A 100 -29.34 -47.80 -11.74
CA ALA A 100 -30.74 -48.09 -11.47
C ALA A 100 -31.35 -47.06 -10.50
N ARG A 101 -30.64 -46.72 -9.42
CA ARG A 101 -31.07 -45.65 -8.50
C ARG A 101 -31.22 -44.30 -9.21
N TRP A 102 -30.22 -43.91 -9.99
CA TRP A 102 -30.25 -42.67 -10.77
C TRP A 102 -31.47 -42.63 -11.70
N ARG A 103 -31.72 -43.72 -12.44
CA ARG A 103 -32.90 -43.80 -13.34
C ARG A 103 -34.21 -43.69 -12.59
N ASN A 104 -34.33 -44.33 -11.43
CA ASN A 104 -35.56 -44.28 -10.64
C ASN A 104 -35.84 -42.87 -10.12
N GLU A 105 -34.81 -42.18 -9.61
CA GLU A 105 -34.90 -40.78 -9.17
C GLU A 105 -35.29 -39.88 -10.34
N HIS A 106 -34.59 -39.98 -11.47
CA HIS A 106 -34.83 -39.11 -12.62
C HIS A 106 -36.12 -39.44 -13.38
N GLN A 107 -36.62 -40.67 -13.29
CA GLN A 107 -37.92 -41.05 -13.86
C GLN A 107 -39.09 -40.45 -13.06
N ILE A 108 -38.91 -40.20 -11.76
CA ILE A 108 -39.89 -39.49 -10.93
C ILE A 108 -39.95 -38.01 -11.35
N ASP A 109 -38.79 -37.39 -11.55
CA ASP A 109 -38.67 -35.97 -11.87
C ASP A 109 -38.93 -35.65 -13.36
N HIS A 110 -38.67 -36.60 -14.26
CA HIS A 110 -38.84 -36.48 -15.71
C HIS A 110 -39.69 -37.64 -16.27
N PRO A 111 -41.00 -37.68 -16.01
CA PRO A 111 -41.89 -38.74 -16.48
C PRO A 111 -42.01 -38.79 -18.01
N GLU A 112 -41.66 -37.72 -18.72
CA GLU A 112 -41.66 -37.61 -20.19
C GLU A 112 -40.52 -38.37 -20.88
N PHE A 113 -39.47 -38.73 -20.14
CA PHE A 113 -38.27 -39.32 -20.71
C PHE A 113 -38.49 -40.81 -21.08
N THR A 114 -38.07 -41.22 -22.28
CA THR A 114 -38.20 -42.61 -22.71
C THR A 114 -37.22 -43.49 -21.92
N ARG A 115 -37.60 -44.74 -21.62
CA ARG A 115 -36.72 -45.70 -20.92
C ARG A 115 -35.32 -45.82 -21.55
N LYS A 116 -35.20 -45.77 -22.88
CA LYS A 116 -33.91 -45.82 -23.59
C LYS A 116 -33.06 -44.58 -23.34
N GLU A 117 -33.68 -43.42 -23.33
CA GLU A 117 -33.02 -42.14 -23.09
C GLU A 117 -32.56 -42.06 -21.62
N LEU A 118 -33.36 -42.56 -20.67
CA LEU A 118 -32.97 -42.69 -19.26
C LEU A 118 -31.77 -43.62 -19.05
N VAL A 119 -31.71 -44.74 -19.78
CA VAL A 119 -30.56 -45.66 -19.74
C VAL A 119 -29.31 -44.97 -20.24
N GLN A 120 -29.37 -44.32 -21.40
CA GLN A 120 -28.24 -43.60 -21.97
C GLN A 120 -27.76 -42.48 -21.04
N ALA A 121 -28.67 -41.66 -20.53
CA ALA A 121 -28.36 -40.60 -19.59
C ALA A 121 -27.73 -41.14 -18.30
N SER A 122 -28.17 -42.31 -17.80
CA SER A 122 -27.56 -42.93 -16.62
C SER A 122 -26.12 -43.42 -16.87
N ILE A 123 -25.79 -43.83 -18.10
CA ILE A 123 -24.44 -44.25 -18.46
C ILE A 123 -23.49 -43.04 -18.51
N GLU A 124 -23.99 -41.91 -19.02
CA GLU A 124 -23.22 -40.67 -19.17
C GLU A 124 -22.99 -39.97 -17.82
N ASN A 125 -24.01 -39.96 -16.95
CA ASN A 125 -23.95 -39.20 -15.69
C ASN A 125 -23.44 -40.01 -14.50
N VAL A 126 -23.56 -41.35 -14.51
CA VAL A 126 -23.03 -42.18 -13.43
C VAL A 126 -21.57 -42.57 -13.75
N PRO A 127 -20.59 -42.07 -12.97
CA PRO A 127 -19.19 -42.32 -13.27
C PRO A 127 -18.85 -43.80 -13.07
N THR A 128 -18.06 -44.35 -14.02
CA THR A 128 -17.55 -45.74 -13.95
C THR A 128 -16.41 -45.89 -12.94
N TYR A 129 -15.76 -44.81 -12.55
CA TYR A 129 -14.64 -44.80 -11.61
C TYR A 129 -15.00 -44.05 -10.34
N GLU A 130 -14.57 -44.57 -9.20
CA GLU A 130 -14.67 -43.92 -7.90
C GLU A 130 -13.29 -43.38 -7.49
N LYS A 131 -13.27 -42.15 -6.97
CA LYS A 131 -12.05 -41.54 -6.43
C LYS A 131 -11.90 -42.01 -4.98
N ILE A 132 -10.95 -42.90 -4.74
CA ILE A 132 -10.67 -43.43 -3.40
C ILE A 132 -9.39 -42.77 -2.87
N PRO A 133 -9.38 -42.21 -1.65
CA PRO A 133 -8.16 -41.72 -1.02
C PRO A 133 -7.28 -42.91 -0.63
N ILE A 134 -6.11 -43.05 -1.25
CA ILE A 134 -5.22 -44.19 -1.00
C ILE A 134 -4.12 -43.88 0.01
N MET A 135 -3.77 -42.61 0.16
CA MET A 135 -2.68 -42.18 1.03
C MET A 135 -3.01 -40.79 1.56
N VAL A 136 -3.00 -40.66 2.88
CA VAL A 136 -3.04 -39.37 3.58
C VAL A 136 -1.63 -39.15 4.09
N ASN A 137 -0.91 -38.23 3.44
CA ASN A 137 0.43 -37.86 3.88
C ASN A 137 0.33 -36.58 4.71
N GLU A 138 0.85 -36.62 5.93
CA GLU A 138 1.02 -35.44 6.78
C GLU A 138 2.41 -34.85 6.52
N ASN A 139 2.45 -33.69 5.88
CA ASN A 139 3.69 -32.96 5.66
C ASN A 139 3.77 -31.80 6.67
N GLU A 140 4.80 -31.80 7.50
CA GLU A 140 5.10 -30.68 8.38
C GLU A 140 5.80 -29.57 7.59
N LEU A 141 5.18 -28.39 7.54
CA LEU A 141 5.87 -27.17 7.16
C LEU A 141 6.59 -26.63 8.38
N ALA A 142 7.93 -26.65 8.30
CA ALA A 142 8.76 -26.05 9.33
C ALA A 142 8.39 -24.56 9.54
N PRO A 143 8.56 -24.06 10.77
CA PRO A 143 8.41 -22.65 11.09
C PRO A 143 9.21 -21.74 10.14
N ASP A 144 8.55 -20.75 9.53
CA ASP A 144 9.19 -19.80 8.62
C ASP A 144 9.90 -18.69 9.41
N THR A 145 11.23 -18.68 9.33
CA THR A 145 12.08 -17.73 10.05
C THR A 145 11.89 -16.29 9.57
N SER A 146 11.56 -16.06 8.31
CA SER A 146 11.32 -14.72 7.77
C SER A 146 10.03 -14.13 8.31
N ALA A 147 8.97 -14.95 8.39
CA ALA A 147 7.71 -14.60 9.04
C ALA A 147 7.92 -14.24 10.51
N GLN A 148 8.71 -15.02 11.25
CA GLN A 148 9.06 -14.75 12.65
C GLN A 148 9.84 -13.43 12.81
N ILE A 149 10.84 -13.18 11.97
CA ILE A 149 11.64 -11.94 12.00
C ILE A 149 10.75 -10.72 11.74
N PHE A 150 9.89 -10.78 10.72
CA PHE A 150 8.96 -9.70 10.39
C PHE A 150 8.01 -9.41 11.56
N TRP A 151 7.46 -10.47 12.19
CA TRP A 151 6.60 -10.34 13.35
C TRP A 151 7.30 -9.67 14.54
N LEU A 152 8.53 -10.09 14.84
CA LEU A 152 9.34 -9.51 15.93
C LEU A 152 9.70 -8.05 15.66
N LYS A 153 10.04 -7.68 14.41
CA LYS A 153 10.32 -6.29 14.01
C LYS A 153 9.11 -5.36 14.18
N ASN A 154 7.88 -5.88 14.06
CA ASN A 154 6.66 -5.09 14.21
C ASN A 154 6.13 -5.02 15.66
N ARG A 155 6.24 -6.10 16.45
CA ARG A 155 5.72 -6.16 17.83
C ARG A 155 6.72 -5.74 18.91
N LYS A 156 8.02 -5.88 18.63
CA LYS A 156 9.11 -5.45 19.52
C LYS A 156 10.15 -4.64 18.73
N PRO A 157 9.74 -3.50 18.11
CA PRO A 157 10.62 -2.71 17.26
C PRO A 157 11.87 -2.25 17.98
N GLU A 158 11.78 -1.91 19.27
CA GLU A 158 12.93 -1.46 20.09
C GLU A 158 14.08 -2.49 20.17
N LEU A 159 13.75 -3.78 20.11
CA LEU A 159 14.73 -4.87 20.24
C LEU A 159 15.17 -5.43 18.88
N PHE A 160 14.33 -5.34 17.85
CA PHE A 160 14.53 -6.06 16.59
C PHE A 160 14.58 -5.19 15.33
N ARG A 161 14.13 -3.92 15.35
CA ARG A 161 14.42 -3.00 14.24
C ARG A 161 15.88 -2.58 14.32
N ASP A 162 16.54 -2.60 13.16
CA ASP A 162 17.96 -2.25 13.06
C ASP A 162 18.20 -0.83 13.60
N GLN A 163 19.08 -0.70 14.61
CA GLN A 163 19.45 0.60 15.18
C GLN A 163 20.06 1.55 14.15
N ALA A 164 20.57 1.01 13.03
CA ALA A 164 21.02 1.79 11.89
C ALA A 164 19.90 2.66 11.30
N PHE A 165 18.66 2.17 11.24
CA PHE A 165 17.52 2.92 10.70
C PHE A 165 17.14 4.11 11.60
N LYS A 166 17.23 3.92 12.93
CA LYS A 166 17.01 4.97 13.91
C LYS A 166 18.07 6.06 13.79
N ARG A 167 19.35 5.68 13.76
CA ARG A 167 20.48 6.60 13.58
C ARG A 167 20.44 7.34 12.25
N LEU A 168 20.00 6.69 11.17
CA LEU A 168 19.87 7.31 9.85
C LEU A 168 18.78 8.38 9.84
N ASN A 169 17.63 8.10 10.46
CA ASN A 169 16.54 9.07 10.57
C ASN A 169 16.92 10.25 11.48
N GLU A 170 17.61 9.99 12.59
CA GLU A 170 18.14 11.03 13.48
C GLU A 170 19.16 11.92 12.75
N ALA A 171 20.13 11.31 12.05
CA ALA A 171 21.11 12.05 11.26
C ALA A 171 20.47 12.85 10.11
N GLN A 172 19.45 12.31 9.46
CA GLN A 172 18.74 13.00 8.38
C GLN A 172 17.93 14.19 8.93
N ALA A 173 17.29 14.03 10.09
CA ALA A 173 16.57 15.11 10.77
C ALA A 173 17.51 16.22 11.24
N GLU A 174 18.69 15.85 11.75
CA GLU A 174 19.73 16.79 12.17
C GLU A 174 20.29 17.57 10.99
N LYS A 175 20.56 16.89 9.86
CA LYS A 175 21.01 17.53 8.63
C LYS A 175 19.98 18.51 8.07
N VAL A 176 18.69 18.16 8.08
CA VAL A 176 17.61 19.08 7.67
C VAL A 176 17.55 20.28 8.61
N ALA A 177 17.70 20.08 9.92
CA ALA A 177 17.72 21.18 10.88
C ALA A 177 18.93 22.11 10.69
N GLU A 178 20.09 21.58 10.32
CA GLU A 178 21.28 22.37 9.96
C GLU A 178 21.09 23.14 8.66
N GLU A 179 20.52 22.51 7.62
CA GLU A 179 20.19 23.18 6.35
C GLU A 179 19.21 24.33 6.57
N VAL A 180 18.20 24.15 7.43
CA VAL A 180 17.26 25.21 7.81
C VAL A 180 17.98 26.35 8.55
N ARG A 181 18.89 26.04 9.49
CA ARG A 181 19.67 27.06 10.20
C ARG A 181 20.56 27.85 9.24
N LYS A 182 21.24 27.15 8.33
CA LYS A 182 22.10 27.77 7.32
C LYS A 182 21.30 28.67 6.38
N SER A 183 20.16 28.18 5.88
CA SER A 183 19.26 28.96 5.03
C SER A 183 18.75 30.21 5.73
N LYS A 184 18.41 30.12 7.02
CA LYS A 184 17.99 31.28 7.82
C LYS A 184 19.10 32.31 7.99
N ALA A 185 20.32 31.86 8.30
CA ALA A 185 21.48 32.74 8.40
C ALA A 185 21.83 33.41 7.05
N GLU A 186 21.71 32.68 5.94
CA GLU A 186 21.89 33.23 4.59
C GLU A 186 20.82 34.27 4.26
N ALA A 187 19.56 34.05 4.67
CA ALA A 187 18.48 35.02 4.53
C ALA A 187 18.76 36.29 5.36
N ASP A 188 19.15 36.14 6.63
CA ASP A 188 19.50 37.26 7.52
C ASP A 188 20.68 38.08 6.96
N ILE A 189 21.72 37.42 6.43
CA ILE A 189 22.86 38.09 5.76
C ILE A 189 22.39 38.84 4.52
N THR A 190 21.48 38.24 3.74
CA THR A 190 20.95 38.85 2.51
C THR A 190 20.08 40.06 2.83
N GLU A 191 19.27 39.99 3.88
CA GLU A 191 18.48 41.11 4.38
C GLU A 191 19.37 42.24 4.93
N ALA A 192 20.40 41.89 5.72
CA ALA A 192 21.37 42.85 6.22
C ALA A 192 22.13 43.56 5.07
N LYS A 193 22.56 42.80 4.05
CA LYS A 193 23.17 43.36 2.83
C LYS A 193 22.17 44.27 2.10
N ALA A 194 20.95 43.83 1.88
CA ALA A 194 19.92 44.62 1.19
C ALA A 194 19.56 45.91 1.95
N SER A 195 19.58 45.87 3.29
CA SER A 195 19.39 47.05 4.14
C SER A 195 20.57 48.01 4.07
N ALA A 196 21.81 47.50 4.08
CA ALA A 196 23.01 48.30 3.94
C ALA A 196 23.03 49.06 2.59
N TYR A 197 22.58 48.43 1.50
CA TYR A 197 22.45 49.10 0.19
C TYR A 197 21.28 50.11 0.12
N ARG A 198 20.35 50.10 1.08
CA ARG A 198 19.17 50.98 1.10
C ARG A 198 19.45 52.33 1.78
N THR A 199 20.47 52.40 2.63
CA THR A 199 20.98 53.65 3.21
C THR A 199 21.76 54.46 2.17
N PRO A 200 21.65 55.81 2.12
CA PRO A 200 22.38 56.66 1.16
C PRO A 200 23.91 56.48 1.21
N GLU A 201 24.45 56.12 2.39
CA GLU A 201 25.86 55.79 2.61
C GLU A 201 26.24 54.37 2.16
N GLY A 202 25.29 53.49 1.84
CA GLY A 202 25.57 52.11 1.47
C GLY A 202 26.20 51.94 0.08
N GLN A 203 25.77 52.79 -0.85
CA GLN A 203 26.21 52.73 -2.25
C GLN A 203 27.52 53.50 -2.47
N TYR A 204 27.80 54.50 -1.63
CA TYR A 204 28.95 55.41 -1.77
C TYR A 204 29.84 55.51 -0.52
N GLY A 205 29.46 55.00 0.65
CA GLY A 205 30.19 55.21 1.91
C GLY A 205 31.49 54.41 2.02
N GLY A 206 31.58 53.23 1.39
CA GLY A 206 32.84 52.50 1.24
C GLY A 206 33.82 53.24 0.30
N LEU A 207 33.30 53.75 -0.81
CA LEU A 207 34.06 54.56 -1.79
C LEU A 207 34.48 55.91 -1.22
N ASN A 208 33.61 56.59 -0.46
CA ASN A 208 33.89 57.87 0.18
C ASN A 208 34.93 57.73 1.29
N LYS A 209 34.94 56.61 2.04
CA LYS A 209 36.00 56.32 3.01
C LYS A 209 37.36 56.06 2.35
N LEU A 210 37.37 55.39 1.19
CA LEU A 210 38.59 55.18 0.41
C LEU A 210 39.08 56.47 -0.25
N LEU A 211 38.17 57.29 -0.79
CA LEU A 211 38.49 58.62 -1.34
C LEU A 211 39.05 59.56 -0.27
N ALA A 212 38.43 59.60 0.92
CA ALA A 212 38.92 60.42 2.03
C ALA A 212 40.32 59.98 2.50
N ALA A 213 40.57 58.66 2.59
CA ALA A 213 41.88 58.13 2.95
C ALA A 213 42.96 58.41 1.89
N ILE A 214 42.58 58.44 0.60
CA ILE A 214 43.49 58.82 -0.49
C ILE A 214 43.81 60.32 -0.39
N ASP A 215 42.81 61.18 -0.18
CA ASP A 215 42.97 62.63 -0.06
C ASP A 215 43.84 63.02 1.16
N GLU A 216 43.77 62.25 2.25
CA GLU A 216 44.63 62.40 3.43
C GLU A 216 46.07 61.92 3.21
N SER A 217 46.29 61.06 2.21
CA SER A 217 47.60 60.47 1.89
C SER A 217 48.39 61.22 0.82
N ILE A 218 47.77 62.22 0.17
CA ILE A 218 48.44 63.08 -0.81
C ILE A 218 49.05 64.28 -0.06
N PRO A 219 50.39 64.46 -0.06
CA PRO A 219 51.01 65.65 0.52
C PRO A 219 50.52 66.90 -0.21
N LYS A 220 50.07 67.92 0.53
CA LYS A 220 49.80 69.24 -0.04
C LYS A 220 51.14 69.94 -0.26
N ASP A 221 51.56 70.05 -1.52
CA ASP A 221 52.66 70.93 -1.91
C ASP A 221 52.17 72.37 -1.74
N ASP A 222 52.53 72.99 -0.61
CA ASP A 222 52.51 74.44 -0.46
C ASP A 222 53.91 74.99 -0.80
N ASP A 223 53.89 76.10 -1.53
CA ASP A 223 54.97 77.04 -1.87
C ASP A 223 55.85 76.76 -3.10
N VAL A 224 55.30 77.10 -4.26
CA VAL A 224 56.05 77.79 -5.32
C VAL A 224 56.41 79.19 -4.78
N ASN A 225 57.69 79.41 -4.47
CA ASN A 225 58.22 80.77 -4.31
C ASN A 225 58.89 81.20 -5.63
N ASP A 226 58.22 82.11 -6.34
CA ASP A 226 58.77 82.92 -7.41
C ASP A 226 59.97 83.72 -6.90
N ASN A 227 61.09 83.71 -7.64
CA ASN A 227 61.94 84.88 -7.67
C ASN A 227 62.53 85.07 -9.09
N PRO A 228 62.32 86.24 -9.73
CA PRO A 228 62.99 86.61 -10.96
C PRO A 228 64.28 87.39 -10.64
N ASP A 229 65.41 86.90 -11.14
CA ASP A 229 66.53 87.67 -11.74
C ASP A 229 67.69 86.74 -12.09
#